data_AF-A0A2T6C9I1-F1
#
_entry.id   AF-A0A2T6C9I1-F1
#
_cell.length_a   1.000
_cell.length_b   1.000
_cell.length_c   1.000
_cell.angle_alpha   90.00
_cell.angle_beta   90.00
_cell.angle_gamma   90.00
#
_symmetry.space_group_name_H-M   'P 1'
#
loop_
_entity.id
_entity.type
_entity.pdbx_description
1 polymer ?
#
loop_
_entity_poly.entity_id
_entity_poly.type
_entity_poly.pdbx_seq_one_letter_code
_entity_poly.pdbx_strand_id
1 'polypeptide(L)'
;MGMTIEKKILALVTGRSSHFFRGRPGRSGKDGFSPGKNRGWYDSSAERPSQDHRSPLIHSKLYMSGDEGAGALVAAALDIRHPTEISVEALAEWGRKRGVDWSRPGRIWEAGPNHAGVTVYFCGVVGDPAIVERALLHIIQLAGASPYSWEMIRLIQRARGVCSWEDFMDACPLLLRSFREV
;
A
#
# COMPACT_ATOMS: atom_id res chain seq x y z
N MET A 1 -9.94 -22.03 6.74
CA MET A 1 -9.32 -21.32 5.60
C MET A 1 -8.42 -20.23 6.15
N GLY A 2 -7.10 -20.36 6.01
CA GLY A 2 -6.15 -19.36 6.51
C GLY A 2 -6.09 -18.13 5.60
N MET A 3 -6.11 -16.93 6.19
CA MET A 3 -5.83 -15.69 5.46
C MET A 3 -4.39 -15.69 4.93
N THR A 4 -4.22 -15.35 3.66
CA THR A 4 -2.91 -15.10 3.05
C THR A 4 -2.21 -13.93 3.74
N ILE A 5 -0.88 -13.93 3.74
CA ILE A 5 -0.04 -12.89 4.35
C ILE A 5 -0.40 -11.49 3.83
N GLU A 6 -0.71 -11.39 2.53
CA GLU A 6 -1.16 -10.15 1.88
C GLU A 6 -2.43 -9.58 2.53
N LYS A 7 -3.41 -10.42 2.87
CA LYS A 7 -4.64 -9.98 3.56
C LYS A 7 -4.36 -9.52 5.00
N LYS A 8 -3.31 -10.01 5.65
CA LYS A 8 -2.91 -9.57 7.00
C LYS A 8 -2.22 -8.19 6.96
N ILE A 9 -1.35 -7.97 5.98
CA ILE A 9 -0.75 -6.65 5.70
C ILE A 9 -1.86 -5.65 5.42
N LEU A 10 -2.82 -6.03 4.58
CA LEU A 10 -3.97 -5.20 4.26
C LEU A 10 -4.79 -4.82 5.49
N ALA A 11 -5.05 -5.76 6.39
CA ALA A 11 -5.81 -5.51 7.62
C ALA A 11 -5.07 -4.60 8.62
N LEU A 12 -3.73 -4.64 8.63
CA LEU A 12 -2.88 -3.75 9.42
C LEU A 12 -2.80 -2.33 8.81
N VAL A 13 -2.73 -2.25 7.48
CA VAL A 13 -2.51 -1.00 6.73
C VAL A 13 -3.81 -0.21 6.51
N THR A 14 -4.95 -0.88 6.35
CA THR A 14 -6.27 -0.23 6.09
C THR A 14 -7.08 0.05 7.37
N GLY A 15 -6.58 -0.39 8.53
CA GLY A 15 -7.26 -0.26 9.82
C GLY A 15 -8.48 -1.17 10.01
N ARG A 16 -8.64 -2.22 9.19
CA ARG A 16 -9.74 -3.22 9.29
C ARG A 16 -9.46 -4.35 10.30
N SER A 17 -8.71 -4.09 11.37
CA SER A 17 -8.46 -5.10 12.40
C SER A 17 -9.55 -5.10 13.47
N SER A 18 -10.63 -5.86 13.27
CA SER A 18 -11.46 -6.33 14.37
C SER A 18 -10.84 -7.61 14.96
N HIS A 19 -10.46 -7.54 16.24
CA HIS A 19 -10.14 -8.66 17.14
C HIS A 19 -8.93 -9.56 16.81
N PHE A 20 -7.69 -9.13 17.09
CA PHE A 20 -6.58 -10.10 17.15
C PHE A 20 -5.61 -10.02 18.33
N PHE A 21 -5.70 -9.00 19.19
CA PHE A 21 -4.95 -9.02 20.45
C PHE A 21 -5.79 -9.63 21.58
N ARG A 22 -5.99 -10.96 21.55
CA ARG A 22 -6.21 -11.73 22.78
C ARG A 22 -4.84 -12.21 23.25
N GLY A 23 -4.23 -11.41 24.11
CA GLY A 23 -3.06 -11.84 24.87
C GLY A 23 -3.37 -13.09 25.69
N ARG A 24 -2.40 -13.98 25.80
CA ARG A 24 -2.30 -14.91 26.92
C ARG A 24 -0.90 -14.87 27.54
N PRO A 25 -0.82 -15.12 28.86
CA PRO A 25 0.13 -14.49 29.74
C PRO A 25 1.44 -15.27 29.86
N GLY A 26 2.43 -14.59 30.42
CA GLY A 26 3.81 -15.06 30.54
C GLY A 26 3.99 -16.41 31.24
N ARG A 27 5.10 -17.05 30.89
CA ARG A 27 5.76 -18.05 31.71
C ARG A 27 7.25 -17.73 31.79
N SER A 28 7.67 -17.47 33.02
CA SER A 28 9.04 -17.49 33.49
C SER A 28 9.68 -18.87 33.27
N GLY A 29 10.94 -18.89 32.88
CA GLY A 29 11.78 -20.09 32.92
C GLY A 29 13.23 -19.68 32.70
N LYS A 30 14.01 -19.71 33.78
CA LYS A 30 15.48 -19.64 33.77
C LYS A 30 16.06 -20.89 33.07
N ASP A 31 17.38 -20.84 32.86
CA ASP A 31 18.32 -21.91 32.46
C ASP A 31 18.82 -21.68 31.02
N GLY A 32 20.10 -21.67 30.68
CA GLY A 32 21.35 -21.86 31.41
C GLY A 32 22.46 -21.75 30.36
N PHE A 33 23.43 -20.86 30.57
CA PHE A 33 24.53 -20.61 29.64
C PHE A 33 25.67 -21.62 29.91
N SER A 34 26.16 -22.32 28.88
CA SER A 34 27.56 -22.77 28.81
C SER A 34 27.99 -23.17 27.39
N PRO A 35 29.26 -22.93 27.00
CA PRO A 35 29.75 -23.03 25.63
C PRO A 35 30.49 -24.35 25.36
N GLY A 36 30.38 -24.88 24.14
CA GLY A 36 31.05 -26.12 23.73
C GLY A 36 31.42 -26.14 22.25
N LYS A 37 32.73 -26.23 21.99
CA LYS A 37 33.43 -26.32 20.70
C LYS A 37 33.07 -27.60 19.92
N ASN A 38 32.97 -27.55 18.58
CA ASN A 38 34.03 -27.99 17.66
C ASN A 38 33.61 -28.12 16.18
N ARG A 39 34.63 -27.88 15.35
CA ARG A 39 34.82 -27.99 13.90
C ARG A 39 34.09 -29.14 13.18
N GLY A 40 33.70 -28.86 11.92
CA GLY A 40 33.64 -29.87 10.89
C GLY A 40 33.11 -29.38 9.53
N TRP A 41 34.00 -29.41 8.53
CA TRP A 41 33.70 -29.59 7.09
C TRP A 41 32.99 -28.46 6.34
N TYR A 42 33.78 -27.60 5.69
CA TYR A 42 33.38 -26.95 4.43
C TYR A 42 33.39 -28.04 3.34
N ASP A 43 32.21 -28.61 3.06
CA ASP A 43 31.97 -29.31 1.81
C ASP A 43 31.51 -28.28 0.77
N SER A 44 32.39 -28.01 -0.18
CA SER A 44 32.10 -27.24 -1.38
C SER A 44 31.28 -28.10 -2.32
N SER A 45 29.97 -28.09 -2.15
CA SER A 45 29.03 -28.64 -3.12
C SER A 45 27.95 -27.62 -3.43
N ALA A 46 27.96 -27.21 -4.69
CA ALA A 46 27.19 -26.15 -5.27
C ALA A 46 25.69 -26.46 -5.26
N GLU A 47 24.90 -25.55 -4.70
CA GLU A 47 23.60 -25.21 -5.25
C GLU A 47 23.58 -23.69 -5.42
N ARG A 48 23.93 -23.23 -6.63
CA ARG A 48 23.53 -21.89 -7.05
C ARG A 48 22.01 -21.87 -6.94
N PRO A 49 21.39 -20.95 -6.19
CA PRO A 49 19.95 -20.79 -6.31
C PRO A 49 19.69 -20.46 -7.77
N SER A 50 18.90 -21.32 -8.43
CA SER A 50 18.38 -21.07 -9.76
C SER A 50 17.68 -19.73 -9.71
N GLN A 51 18.35 -18.69 -10.19
CA GLN A 51 17.78 -17.39 -10.42
C GLN A 51 16.83 -17.53 -11.61
N ASP A 52 15.65 -18.08 -11.35
CA ASP A 52 14.45 -17.70 -12.08
C ASP A 52 14.28 -16.20 -11.84
N HIS A 53 14.92 -15.39 -12.67
CA HIS A 53 14.65 -13.96 -12.82
C HIS A 53 13.27 -13.78 -13.49
N ARG A 54 12.22 -14.34 -12.87
CA ARG A 54 10.89 -13.79 -13.07
C ARG A 54 10.91 -12.46 -12.36
N SER A 55 10.78 -11.38 -13.13
CA SER A 55 10.52 -10.07 -12.58
C SER A 55 9.42 -10.23 -11.51
N PRO A 56 9.60 -9.68 -10.30
CA PRO A 56 8.62 -9.85 -9.24
C PRO A 56 7.27 -9.39 -9.78
N LEU A 57 6.28 -10.28 -9.76
CA LEU A 57 4.93 -9.95 -10.18
C LEU A 57 4.42 -8.87 -9.23
N ILE A 58 4.18 -7.68 -9.76
CA ILE A 58 3.56 -6.60 -9.00
C ILE A 58 2.12 -7.02 -8.74
N HIS A 59 1.77 -7.16 -7.47
CA HIS A 59 0.42 -7.56 -7.04
C HIS A 59 -0.35 -6.37 -6.46
N SER A 60 0.36 -5.35 -6.01
CA SER A 60 -0.19 -4.17 -5.35
C SER A 60 0.45 -2.90 -5.85
N LYS A 61 -0.34 -1.84 -5.96
CA LYS A 61 0.10 -0.52 -6.41
C LYS A 61 -0.47 0.56 -5.50
N LEU A 62 0.36 1.49 -5.04
CA LEU A 62 -0.03 2.55 -4.11
C LEU A 62 0.30 3.92 -4.69
N TYR A 63 -0.73 4.74 -4.88
CA TYR A 63 -0.59 6.15 -5.23
C TYR A 63 -0.49 7.02 -3.98
N MET A 64 0.49 7.91 -3.93
CA MET A 64 0.72 8.82 -2.80
C MET A 64 0.76 10.27 -3.28
N SER A 65 -0.12 11.12 -2.78
CA SER A 65 -0.06 12.57 -3.01
C SER A 65 0.45 13.30 -1.77
N GLY A 66 1.23 14.37 -1.98
CA GLY A 66 1.79 15.20 -0.90
C GLY A 66 0.78 16.22 -0.34
N ASP A 67 -0.45 15.78 -0.10
CA ASP A 67 -1.63 16.54 0.35
C ASP A 67 -2.59 15.60 1.10
N GLU A 68 -3.85 16.02 1.26
CA GLU A 68 -4.90 15.29 1.94
C GLU A 68 -5.35 14.01 1.22
N GLY A 69 -5.03 13.82 -0.06
CA GLY A 69 -5.27 12.58 -0.80
C GLY A 69 -6.08 12.71 -2.08
N ALA A 70 -6.51 13.92 -2.44
CA ALA A 70 -7.36 14.16 -3.60
C ALA A 70 -6.68 13.74 -4.93
N GLY A 71 -5.40 14.08 -5.09
CA GLY A 71 -4.63 13.66 -6.27
C GLY A 71 -4.45 12.14 -6.35
N ALA A 72 -4.16 11.50 -5.21
CA ALA A 72 -4.03 10.05 -5.12
C ALA A 72 -5.35 9.32 -5.40
N LEU A 73 -6.47 9.87 -4.95
CA LEU A 73 -7.81 9.36 -5.25
C LEU A 73 -8.10 9.37 -6.75
N VAL A 74 -7.81 10.48 -7.43
CA VAL A 74 -8.01 10.62 -8.88
C VAL A 74 -7.13 9.63 -9.64
N ALA A 75 -5.84 9.56 -9.31
CA ALA A 75 -4.89 8.65 -9.95
C ALA A 75 -5.30 7.18 -9.79
N ALA A 76 -5.70 6.78 -8.57
CA ALA A 76 -6.17 5.43 -8.32
C ALA A 76 -7.46 5.10 -9.08
N ALA A 77 -8.39 6.06 -9.17
CA ALA A 77 -9.61 5.87 -9.95
C ALA A 77 -9.31 5.69 -11.44
N LEU A 78 -8.40 6.49 -12.01
CA LEU A 78 -7.95 6.40 -13.40
C LEU A 78 -7.19 5.11 -13.72
N ASP A 79 -6.62 4.43 -12.71
CA ASP A 79 -5.97 3.14 -12.92
C ASP A 79 -7.00 1.99 -12.90
N ILE A 80 -7.97 2.04 -11.97
CA ILE A 80 -8.99 0.97 -11.86
C ILE A 80 -10.13 1.08 -12.90
N ARG A 81 -10.27 2.23 -13.56
CA ARG A 81 -11.25 2.46 -14.63
C ARG A 81 -10.54 2.97 -15.87
N HIS A 82 -11.13 2.79 -17.04
CA HIS A 82 -10.55 3.32 -18.26
C HIS A 82 -10.48 4.87 -18.20
N PRO A 83 -9.34 5.51 -18.54
CA PRO A 83 -9.16 6.96 -18.41
C PRO A 83 -10.19 7.82 -19.17
N THR A 84 -10.74 7.29 -20.26
CA THR A 84 -11.78 7.93 -21.08
C THR A 84 -13.18 7.82 -20.50
N GLU A 85 -13.39 6.95 -19.51
CA GLU A 85 -14.70 6.66 -18.91
C GLU A 85 -14.94 7.40 -17.59
N ILE A 86 -13.92 8.07 -17.05
CA ILE A 86 -14.08 8.84 -15.81
C ILE A 86 -14.55 10.26 -16.11
N SER A 87 -15.80 10.53 -15.75
CA SER A 87 -16.32 11.89 -15.53
C SER A 87 -16.18 12.29 -14.05
N VAL A 88 -16.33 13.58 -13.76
CA VAL A 88 -16.32 14.11 -12.38
C VAL A 88 -17.42 13.43 -11.56
N GLU A 89 -18.60 13.26 -12.13
CA GLU A 89 -19.77 12.63 -11.50
C GLU A 89 -19.51 11.15 -11.21
N ALA A 90 -18.87 10.43 -12.13
CA ALA A 90 -18.52 9.02 -11.94
C ALA A 90 -17.49 8.85 -10.80
N LEU A 91 -16.53 9.77 -10.70
CA LEU A 91 -15.55 9.77 -9.62
C LEU A 91 -16.20 10.11 -8.28
N ALA A 92 -17.09 11.10 -8.28
CA ALA A 92 -17.87 11.50 -7.11
C ALA A 92 -18.75 10.36 -6.58
N GLU A 93 -19.45 9.67 -7.48
CA GLU A 93 -20.30 8.54 -7.13
C GLU A 93 -19.46 7.37 -6.57
N TRP A 94 -18.29 7.12 -7.16
CA TRP A 94 -17.38 6.08 -6.71
C TRP A 94 -16.79 6.36 -5.32
N GLY A 95 -16.32 7.59 -5.07
CA GLY A 95 -15.79 8.00 -3.77
C GLY A 95 -16.85 7.91 -2.66
N ARG A 96 -18.08 8.37 -2.94
CA ARG A 96 -19.21 8.29 -2.00
C ARG A 96 -19.60 6.85 -1.68
N LYS A 97 -19.78 6.00 -2.69
CA LYS A 97 -20.23 4.60 -2.52
C LYS A 97 -19.32 3.75 -1.64
N ARG A 98 -18.01 4.05 -1.62
CA ARG A 98 -17.04 3.29 -0.83
C ARG A 98 -16.87 3.78 0.60
N GLY A 99 -17.54 4.87 1.00
CA GLY A 99 -17.40 5.47 2.34
C GLY A 99 -15.94 5.83 2.66
N VAL A 100 -15.18 6.20 1.64
CA VAL A 100 -13.76 6.53 1.77
C VAL A 100 -13.66 7.93 2.35
N ASP A 101 -13.10 8.02 3.55
CA ASP A 101 -12.68 9.29 4.13
C ASP A 101 -11.26 9.61 3.63
N TRP A 102 -11.17 9.86 2.32
CA TRP A 102 -9.92 9.95 1.58
C TRP A 102 -9.05 11.11 2.09
N SER A 103 -9.67 12.17 2.64
CA SER A 103 -8.99 13.34 3.21
C SER A 103 -8.43 13.10 4.62
N ARG A 104 -8.10 11.84 4.94
CA ARG A 104 -7.33 11.47 6.15
C ARG A 104 -5.88 11.15 5.77
N PRO A 105 -4.95 12.11 5.91
CA PRO A 105 -3.53 11.88 5.63
C PRO A 105 -2.96 10.69 6.40
N GLY A 106 -2.07 9.94 5.75
CA GLY A 106 -1.40 8.76 6.31
C GLY A 106 -2.25 7.49 6.30
N ARG A 107 -3.55 7.57 6.01
CA ARG A 107 -4.41 6.39 5.88
C ARG A 107 -4.38 5.85 4.46
N ILE A 108 -4.19 4.54 4.32
CA ILE A 108 -4.18 3.84 3.04
C ILE A 108 -5.54 3.22 2.77
N TRP A 109 -6.07 3.52 1.58
CA TRP A 109 -7.38 3.10 1.11
C TRP A 109 -7.24 2.18 -0.09
N GLU A 110 -8.10 1.16 -0.14
CA GLU A 110 -8.17 0.25 -1.29
C GLU A 110 -9.15 0.79 -2.34
N ALA A 111 -8.65 1.03 -3.55
CA ALA A 111 -9.46 1.41 -4.71
C ALA A 111 -10.05 0.17 -5.41
N GLY A 112 -9.35 -0.96 -5.37
CA GLY A 112 -9.75 -2.23 -6.00
C GLY A 112 -8.78 -2.66 -7.10
N PRO A 113 -9.04 -3.80 -7.77
CA PRO A 113 -8.18 -4.28 -8.84
C PRO A 113 -8.31 -3.43 -10.11
N ASN A 114 -7.21 -3.19 -10.81
CA ASN A 114 -7.22 -2.62 -12.15
C ASN A 114 -7.39 -3.71 -13.24
N HIS A 115 -7.39 -3.29 -14.51
CA HIS A 115 -7.55 -4.19 -15.66
C HIS A 115 -6.46 -5.27 -15.78
N ALA A 116 -5.28 -5.04 -15.19
CA ALA A 116 -4.19 -6.02 -15.13
C ALA A 116 -4.28 -6.97 -13.92
N GLY A 117 -5.33 -6.84 -13.09
CA GLY A 117 -5.50 -7.63 -11.86
C GLY A 117 -4.63 -7.17 -10.69
N VAL A 118 -3.96 -6.02 -10.80
CA VAL A 118 -3.17 -5.41 -9.72
C VAL A 118 -4.09 -4.69 -8.76
N THR A 119 -3.95 -4.92 -7.45
CA THR A 119 -4.78 -4.22 -6.47
C THR A 119 -4.26 -2.80 -6.25
N VAL A 120 -5.08 -1.80 -6.52
CA VAL A 120 -4.73 -0.39 -6.42
C VAL A 120 -5.14 0.18 -5.07
N TYR A 121 -4.24 0.97 -4.50
CA TYR A 121 -4.35 1.69 -3.24
C TYR A 121 -4.03 3.16 -3.45
N PHE A 122 -4.48 3.99 -2.51
CA PHE A 122 -4.10 5.40 -2.47
C PHE A 122 -4.02 5.93 -1.03
N CYS A 123 -3.21 6.97 -0.84
CA CYS A 123 -3.22 7.78 0.37
C CYS A 123 -2.77 9.22 0.10
N GLY A 124 -3.28 10.14 0.91
CA GLY A 124 -2.68 11.46 1.09
C GLY A 124 -1.59 11.41 2.15
N VAL A 125 -0.55 12.22 2.00
CA VAL A 125 0.53 12.40 2.97
C VAL A 125 0.80 13.89 3.12
N VAL A 126 0.41 14.47 4.27
CA VAL A 126 0.80 15.83 4.64
C VAL A 126 2.27 15.78 5.08
N GLY A 127 3.17 16.16 4.18
CA GLY A 127 4.62 16.11 4.38
C GLY A 127 5.35 15.45 3.22
N ASP A 128 6.37 14.66 3.52
CA ASP A 128 7.17 13.94 2.51
C ASP A 128 6.68 12.49 2.34
N PRO A 129 6.09 12.12 1.18
CA PRO A 129 5.68 10.75 0.87
C PRO A 129 6.81 9.72 1.01
N ALA A 130 8.09 10.12 0.89
CA ALA A 130 9.23 9.23 1.06
C ALA A 130 9.35 8.66 2.49
N ILE A 131 8.77 9.33 3.49
CA ILE A 131 8.71 8.80 4.86
C ILE A 131 7.74 7.62 4.93
N VAL A 132 6.54 7.79 4.34
CA VAL A 132 5.51 6.74 4.31
C VAL A 132 5.97 5.54 3.50
N GLU A 133 6.58 5.77 2.34
CA GLU A 133 7.14 4.70 1.52
C GLU A 133 8.17 3.86 2.28
N ARG A 134 9.15 4.49 2.94
CA ARG A 134 10.15 3.79 3.75
C ARG A 134 9.52 2.99 4.88
N ALA A 135 8.56 3.57 5.59
CA ALA A 135 7.84 2.87 6.66
C ALA A 135 7.09 1.64 6.12
N LEU A 136 6.41 1.77 4.98
CA LEU A 136 5.68 0.66 4.35
C LEU A 136 6.61 -0.45 3.88
N LEU A 137 7.74 -0.12 3.24
CA LEU A 137 8.72 -1.12 2.82
C LEU A 137 9.17 -1.97 4.01
N HIS A 138 9.46 -1.36 5.15
CA HIS A 138 9.80 -2.09 6.37
C HIS A 138 8.64 -2.93 6.93
N ILE A 139 7.42 -2.40 6.95
CA ILE A 139 6.23 -3.16 7.42
C ILE A 139 5.98 -4.38 6.53
N ILE A 140 6.10 -4.23 5.21
CA ILE A 140 5.94 -5.32 4.23
C ILE A 140 6.98 -6.42 4.48
N GLN A 141 8.25 -6.03 4.68
CA GLN A 141 9.32 -6.97 5.02
C GLN A 141 9.04 -7.72 6.33
N LEU A 142 8.64 -6.99 7.39
CA LEU A 142 8.33 -7.58 8.69
C LEU A 142 7.15 -8.55 8.63
N ALA A 143 6.20 -8.30 7.73
CA ALA A 143 5.07 -9.20 7.51
C ALA A 143 5.43 -10.44 6.66
N GLY A 144 6.67 -10.55 6.16
CA GLY A 144 7.12 -11.67 5.35
C GLY A 144 6.68 -11.60 3.89
N ALA A 145 6.30 -10.42 3.39
CA ALA A 145 6.01 -10.19 1.98
C ALA A 145 7.20 -9.53 1.27
N SER A 146 7.26 -9.70 -0.06
CA SER A 146 8.28 -9.07 -0.88
C SER A 146 7.95 -7.59 -1.09
N PRO A 147 8.85 -6.64 -0.77
CA PRO A 147 8.66 -5.23 -1.13
C PRO A 147 8.50 -5.02 -2.63
N TYR A 148 9.10 -5.90 -3.44
CA TYR A 148 9.03 -5.82 -4.88
C TYR A 148 7.67 -6.26 -5.46
N SER A 149 6.77 -6.82 -4.65
CA SER A 149 5.38 -7.06 -5.07
C SER A 149 4.51 -5.80 -4.98
N TRP A 150 5.09 -4.69 -4.53
CA TRP A 150 4.45 -3.39 -4.38
C TRP A 150 5.10 -2.34 -5.28
N GLU A 151 4.29 -1.69 -6.10
CA GLU A 151 4.68 -0.49 -6.81
C GLU A 151 4.17 0.73 -6.03
N MET A 152 5.06 1.61 -5.58
CA MET A 152 4.70 2.81 -4.82
C MET A 152 5.00 4.06 -5.66
N ILE A 153 3.96 4.81 -6.02
CA ILE A 153 4.04 5.95 -6.93
C ILE A 153 3.82 7.24 -6.16
N ARG A 154 4.82 8.12 -6.20
CA ARG A 154 4.72 9.48 -5.67
C ARG A 154 4.19 10.41 -6.76
N LEU A 155 3.06 11.05 -6.49
CA LEU A 155 2.45 11.99 -7.42
C LEU A 155 3.10 13.37 -7.30
N ILE A 156 3.35 13.98 -8.46
CA ILE A 156 3.80 15.38 -8.55
C ILE A 156 2.60 16.30 -8.38
N GLN A 157 1.47 15.94 -8.99
CA GLN A 157 0.20 16.66 -8.88
C GLN A 157 -0.29 16.62 -7.44
N ARG A 158 -0.66 17.79 -6.93
CA ARG A 158 -1.17 17.99 -5.57
C ARG A 158 -2.37 18.91 -5.60
N ALA A 159 -3.33 18.68 -4.73
CA ALA A 159 -4.51 19.49 -4.49
C ALA A 159 -4.50 19.97 -3.03
N ARG A 160 -3.65 20.96 -2.74
CA ARG A 160 -3.53 21.52 -1.37
C ARG A 160 -4.82 22.19 -0.95
N GLY A 161 -5.24 21.95 0.29
CA GLY A 161 -6.45 22.55 0.87
C GLY A 161 -7.75 21.87 0.43
N VAL A 162 -7.67 20.82 -0.39
CA VAL A 162 -8.82 20.00 -0.78
C VAL A 162 -9.02 18.96 0.32
N CYS A 163 -9.78 19.33 1.35
CA CYS A 163 -9.92 18.55 2.59
C CYS A 163 -11.33 18.01 2.82
N SER A 164 -12.31 18.50 2.06
CA SER A 164 -13.69 18.06 2.10
C SER A 164 -14.16 17.55 0.74
N TRP A 165 -15.33 16.90 0.73
CA TRP A 165 -15.92 16.43 -0.52
C TRP A 165 -16.39 17.57 -1.42
N GLU A 166 -16.82 18.69 -0.82
CA GLU A 166 -17.19 19.88 -1.55
C GLU A 166 -15.97 20.47 -2.27
N ASP A 167 -14.86 20.69 -1.55
CA ASP A 167 -13.60 21.16 -2.15
C ASP A 167 -13.13 20.22 -3.27
N PHE A 168 -13.30 18.91 -3.08
CA PHE A 168 -12.92 17.92 -4.07
C PHE A 168 -13.73 18.06 -5.35
N MET A 169 -15.05 18.26 -5.25
CA MET A 169 -15.90 18.45 -6.44
C MET A 169 -15.48 19.68 -7.23
N ASP A 170 -15.10 20.76 -6.55
CA ASP A 170 -14.62 21.99 -7.19
C ASP A 170 -13.25 21.82 -7.85
N ALA A 171 -12.35 21.08 -7.21
CA ALA A 171 -10.99 20.83 -7.72
C ALA A 171 -10.92 19.72 -8.78
N CYS A 172 -11.86 18.78 -8.78
CA CYS A 172 -11.83 17.56 -9.58
C CYS A 172 -11.67 17.79 -11.10
N PRO A 173 -12.36 18.76 -11.75
CA PRO A 173 -12.17 19.01 -13.18
C PRO A 173 -10.72 19.35 -13.54
N LEU A 174 -10.08 20.20 -12.73
CA LEU A 174 -8.68 20.60 -12.93
C LEU A 174 -7.72 19.45 -12.68
N LEU A 175 -7.98 18.65 -11.64
CA LEU A 175 -7.19 17.45 -11.36
C LEU A 175 -7.26 16.45 -12.51
N LEU A 176 -8.47 16.08 -12.96
CA LEU A 176 -8.63 15.15 -14.08
C LEU A 176 -7.93 15.62 -15.36
N ARG A 177 -7.99 16.92 -15.65
CA ARG A 177 -7.27 17.50 -16.77
C ARG A 177 -5.75 17.33 -16.63
N SER A 178 -5.21 17.63 -15.44
CA SER A 178 -3.77 17.51 -15.16
C SER A 178 -3.22 16.08 -15.25
N PHE A 179 -4.06 15.05 -15.06
CA PHE A 179 -3.68 13.65 -15.24
C PHE A 179 -3.81 13.14 -16.67
N ARG A 180 -4.53 13.86 -17.54
CA ARG A 180 -4.73 13.51 -18.96
C ARG A 180 -3.72 14.18 -19.90
N GLU A 181 -3.13 15.29 -19.47
CA GLU A 181 -2.14 16.06 -20.23
C GLU A 181 -0.69 15.56 -20.02
N VAL A 182 -0.49 14.50 -19.24
CA VAL A 182 0.79 13.84 -18.95
C VAL A 182 0.84 12.48 -19.62
#